data_AF-A0A835I3T3-F1
#
_entry.id   AF-A0A835I3T3-F1
#
_cell.length_a   1.000
_cell.length_b   1.000
_cell.length_c   1.000
_cell.angle_alpha   90.00
_cell.angle_beta   90.00
_cell.angle_gamma   90.00
#
_symmetry.space_group_name_H-M   'P 1'
#
loop_
_entity.id
_entity.type
_entity.pdbx_description
1 polymer ?
#
loop_
_entity_poly.entity_id
_entity_poly.type
_entity_poly.pdbx_seq_one_letter_code
_entity_poly.pdbx_strand_id
1 'polypeptide(L)'
;MGLRFQLAHLQLAHLGQLVLLPHVQILHQDYIKLPHLQYPVHKDYIKLLRLRYPVHKDYIMLLRLRYPVHKDYIKLLRLRYPEHQDSIKLPRLRYPSPSFISMIKAIAEYGSGYSLPSCATLSRNCSRDARTEVSEYPKGAVFLKSYDRADSVGDDPEDILLSTIDEIGSENVVQVIVNRVSYEEYGMDLVAERYPQIYRTKCASDGIQLLLEDIYKKVEWIQLAFDDAKLIVDYLCKYPLVLKSMQVLTGEKELKRPCKTTFDSYFLMLQSLLDFKDSLRTIVASPEWSSMNESKTSKANNIVQMIQSLDFWSQGKEVISALEPLISVLRLVEGEGSTAGYLYEALERVRVELKQRRSADASKYSKLLKLFDSRREGDIIHKIHAAAAFLNPSLMYDGKIKYEQPDIRDGMNYVVEHMVSSDEMDDFTSQLLLYNGKSSTLFNTLSVLMMKKAHP
;
A
#
# COMPACT_ATOMS: atom_id res chain seq x y z
N MET A 1 -32.84 -14.03 58.99
CA MET A 1 -33.28 -15.17 59.84
C MET A 1 -33.88 -16.22 58.93
N GLY A 2 -33.30 -17.44 58.89
CA GLY A 2 -33.85 -18.69 58.33
C GLY A 2 -33.93 -18.81 56.79
N LEU A 3 -33.08 -19.54 56.06
CA LEU A 3 -32.82 -21.01 55.92
C LEU A 3 -33.86 -21.83 55.11
N ARG A 4 -33.32 -22.56 54.11
CA ARG A 4 -33.70 -23.88 53.51
C ARG A 4 -34.88 -23.93 52.51
N PHE A 5 -34.94 -24.83 51.52
CA PHE A 5 -34.02 -25.60 50.64
C PHE A 5 -34.94 -26.30 49.60
N GLN A 6 -34.40 -26.69 48.43
CA GLN A 6 -34.77 -27.83 47.56
C GLN A 6 -36.04 -27.85 46.63
N LEU A 7 -35.75 -27.83 45.32
CA LEU A 7 -36.12 -28.76 44.23
C LEU A 7 -37.50 -29.48 44.21
N ALA A 8 -38.25 -29.32 43.11
CA ALA A 8 -38.83 -30.43 42.33
C ALA A 8 -39.49 -29.97 40.99
N HIS A 9 -39.10 -30.67 39.92
CA HIS A 9 -39.91 -31.18 38.79
C HIS A 9 -40.84 -30.29 37.92
N LEU A 10 -40.45 -30.19 36.63
CA LEU A 10 -41.17 -30.70 35.44
C LEU A 10 -42.66 -30.31 35.24
N GLN A 11 -42.96 -29.51 34.21
CA GLN A 11 -43.59 -29.98 32.94
C GLN A 11 -44.00 -28.80 32.03
N LEU A 12 -43.65 -28.95 30.75
CA LEU A 12 -44.11 -28.18 29.61
C LEU A 12 -45.63 -28.32 29.41
N ALA A 13 -46.33 -27.23 29.10
CA ALA A 13 -47.42 -27.24 28.12
C ALA A 13 -47.82 -25.81 27.71
N HIS A 14 -47.79 -25.60 26.40
CA HIS A 14 -48.51 -24.63 25.58
C HIS A 14 -49.72 -23.91 26.20
N LEU A 15 -49.86 -22.63 25.87
CA LEU A 15 -51.00 -22.03 25.12
C LEU A 15 -50.99 -20.50 25.31
N GLY A 16 -51.28 -19.75 24.24
CA GLY A 16 -51.58 -18.33 24.41
C GLY A 16 -51.35 -17.48 23.16
N GLN A 17 -52.33 -17.47 22.26
CA GLN A 17 -52.57 -16.34 21.37
C GLN A 17 -52.65 -15.04 22.17
N LEU A 18 -52.14 -13.94 21.62
CA LEU A 18 -52.62 -12.60 21.96
C LEU A 18 -52.58 -11.69 20.73
N VAL A 19 -53.78 -11.26 20.36
CA VAL A 19 -54.13 -10.21 19.40
C VAL A 19 -53.96 -8.86 20.11
N LEU A 20 -53.52 -7.80 19.40
CA LEU A 20 -54.15 -6.46 19.46
C LEU A 20 -53.52 -5.44 18.48
N LEU A 21 -54.37 -4.44 18.18
CA LEU A 21 -54.47 -3.50 17.06
C LEU A 21 -53.67 -2.17 17.28
N PRO A 22 -53.65 -1.24 16.30
CA PRO A 22 -52.54 -0.32 16.03
C PRO A 22 -52.78 1.12 16.53
N HIS A 23 -51.69 1.86 16.82
CA HIS A 23 -51.44 3.21 16.29
C HIS A 23 -50.14 3.85 16.83
N VAL A 24 -49.35 4.42 15.90
CA VAL A 24 -48.64 5.72 15.97
C VAL A 24 -47.29 5.85 16.71
N GLN A 25 -46.36 6.46 15.95
CA GLN A 25 -45.18 7.26 16.29
C GLN A 25 -43.87 6.60 16.77
N ILE A 26 -42.86 6.76 15.89
CA ILE A 26 -41.48 7.23 16.08
C ILE A 26 -40.62 6.52 17.15
N LEU A 27 -39.35 6.31 16.75
CA LEU A 27 -38.13 6.13 17.55
C LEU A 27 -37.74 4.71 17.96
N HIS A 28 -36.53 4.38 17.49
CA HIS A 28 -35.40 3.81 18.22
C HIS A 28 -34.84 2.46 17.75
N GLN A 29 -33.51 2.45 17.81
CA GLN A 29 -32.60 1.34 17.60
C GLN A 29 -32.79 0.31 18.70
N ASP A 30 -33.04 -0.95 18.32
CA ASP A 30 -32.96 -2.06 19.27
C ASP A 30 -31.73 -2.92 18.95
N TYR A 31 -30.73 -2.83 19.84
CA TYR A 31 -29.67 -3.83 20.00
C TYR A 31 -30.26 -5.04 20.73
N ILE A 32 -30.23 -6.21 20.12
CA ILE A 32 -30.53 -7.46 20.83
C ILE A 32 -29.22 -8.04 21.39
N LYS A 33 -29.07 -8.01 22.72
CA LYS A 33 -28.12 -8.86 23.44
C LYS A 33 -28.70 -10.27 23.52
N LEU A 34 -27.96 -11.29 23.08
CA LEU A 34 -28.25 -12.68 23.42
C LEU A 34 -27.21 -13.19 24.43
N PRO A 35 -27.65 -13.85 25.53
CA PRO A 35 -26.76 -14.35 26.58
C PRO A 35 -26.02 -15.61 26.14
N HIS A 36 -24.82 -15.83 26.69
CA HIS A 36 -24.08 -17.08 26.55
C HIS A 36 -24.91 -18.28 27.04
N LEU A 37 -25.22 -19.21 26.14
CA LEU A 37 -25.78 -20.52 26.49
C LEU A 37 -24.75 -21.61 26.12
N GLN A 38 -24.40 -22.44 27.11
CA GLN A 38 -23.29 -23.39 27.01
C GLN A 38 -23.64 -24.73 26.33
N TYR A 39 -24.90 -25.12 26.07
CA TYR A 39 -25.26 -26.38 25.36
C TYR A 39 -26.68 -26.33 24.70
N PRO A 40 -27.01 -27.18 23.69
CA PRO A 40 -28.06 -26.91 22.69
C PRO A 40 -29.41 -27.59 22.99
N VAL A 41 -30.53 -26.91 22.70
CA VAL A 41 -31.88 -27.54 22.76
C VAL A 41 -32.87 -26.98 21.71
N HIS A 42 -33.21 -27.82 20.73
CA HIS A 42 -34.44 -27.90 19.90
C HIS A 42 -34.73 -26.98 18.70
N LYS A 43 -35.62 -27.53 17.84
CA LYS A 43 -35.97 -27.20 16.44
C LYS A 43 -37.14 -26.21 16.37
N ASP A 44 -36.95 -25.10 15.67
CA ASP A 44 -38.06 -24.23 15.26
C ASP A 44 -38.11 -24.06 13.73
N TYR A 45 -39.32 -24.18 13.17
CA TYR A 45 -39.62 -23.88 11.78
C TYR A 45 -40.01 -22.41 11.65
N ILE A 46 -39.31 -21.64 10.82
CA ILE A 46 -39.71 -20.26 10.50
C ILE A 46 -40.53 -20.27 9.18
N LYS A 47 -41.78 -19.81 9.27
CA LYS A 47 -42.68 -19.63 8.12
C LYS A 47 -42.65 -18.15 7.72
N LEU A 48 -41.98 -17.79 6.63
CA LEU A 48 -41.99 -16.42 6.10
C LEU A 48 -43.16 -16.22 5.13
N LEU A 49 -44.12 -15.37 5.50
CA LEU A 49 -45.13 -14.80 4.60
C LEU A 49 -44.54 -13.53 3.96
N ARG A 50 -44.61 -13.40 2.63
CA ARG A 50 -44.11 -12.23 1.90
C ARG A 50 -45.25 -11.26 1.58
N LEU A 51 -45.10 -9.98 1.97
CA LEU A 51 -46.00 -8.88 1.59
C LEU A 51 -45.73 -8.43 0.14
N ARG A 52 -46.79 -7.93 -0.54
CA ARG A 52 -46.82 -7.62 -1.99
C ARG A 52 -46.13 -6.31 -2.43
N TYR A 53 -45.48 -5.54 -1.53
CA TYR A 53 -44.77 -4.31 -1.90
C TYR A 53 -43.49 -4.10 -1.06
N PRO A 54 -42.40 -3.53 -1.63
CA PRO A 54 -41.10 -3.45 -0.97
C PRO A 54 -41.05 -2.24 -0.03
N VAL A 55 -40.74 -2.44 1.25
CA VAL A 55 -40.61 -1.32 2.19
C VAL A 55 -39.21 -1.21 2.82
N HIS A 56 -38.38 -2.26 2.90
CA HIS A 56 -37.05 -2.16 3.53
C HIS A 56 -36.02 -3.12 2.89
N LYS A 57 -34.72 -2.83 3.06
CA LYS A 57 -33.60 -3.77 2.84
C LYS A 57 -33.23 -4.40 4.18
N ASP A 58 -33.67 -5.62 4.43
CA ASP A 58 -33.20 -6.37 5.59
C ASP A 58 -31.95 -7.17 5.21
N TYR A 59 -30.89 -7.02 6.00
CA TYR A 59 -29.68 -7.84 5.91
C TYR A 59 -29.81 -8.98 6.92
N ILE A 60 -29.80 -10.23 6.43
CA ILE A 60 -29.66 -11.41 7.29
C ILE A 60 -28.17 -11.72 7.40
N MET A 61 -27.64 -11.64 8.61
CA MET A 61 -26.25 -12.02 8.90
C MET A 61 -26.21 -13.53 9.22
N LEU A 62 -25.60 -14.33 8.35
CA LEU A 62 -25.32 -15.75 8.65
C LEU A 62 -23.94 -15.84 9.32
N LEU A 63 -23.92 -16.13 10.62
CA LEU A 63 -22.68 -16.47 11.33
C LEU A 63 -22.20 -17.85 10.87
N ARG A 64 -20.99 -17.91 10.32
CA ARG A 64 -20.34 -19.16 9.91
C ARG A 64 -19.68 -19.80 11.14
N LEU A 65 -20.24 -20.88 11.68
CA LEU A 65 -19.63 -21.63 12.77
C LEU A 65 -18.41 -22.44 12.25
N ARG A 66 -17.35 -22.52 13.05
CA ARG A 66 -16.04 -23.13 12.74
C ARG A 66 -16.03 -24.66 12.56
N TYR A 67 -17.15 -25.38 12.74
CA TYR A 67 -17.26 -26.83 12.48
C TYR A 67 -18.68 -27.22 12.00
N PRO A 68 -18.86 -28.22 11.10
CA PRO A 68 -20.16 -28.58 10.55
C PRO A 68 -20.93 -29.48 11.52
N VAL A 69 -22.05 -29.02 12.06
CA VAL A 69 -22.76 -29.76 13.12
C VAL A 69 -24.05 -30.46 12.64
N HIS A 70 -24.62 -30.14 11.45
CA HIS A 70 -25.82 -30.84 10.92
C HIS A 70 -26.07 -30.56 9.42
N LYS A 71 -26.81 -31.47 8.75
CA LYS A 71 -27.35 -31.30 7.39
C LYS A 71 -28.82 -30.89 7.49
N ASP A 72 -29.12 -29.61 7.32
CA ASP A 72 -30.50 -29.14 7.16
C ASP A 72 -30.86 -28.99 5.68
N TYR A 73 -32.03 -29.49 5.30
CA TYR A 73 -32.57 -29.40 3.94
C TYR A 73 -33.58 -28.26 3.86
N ILE A 74 -33.31 -27.26 3.02
CA ILE A 74 -34.29 -26.23 2.65
C ILE A 74 -35.04 -26.71 1.42
N LYS A 75 -36.36 -26.92 1.54
CA LYS A 75 -37.22 -27.28 0.41
C LYS A 75 -37.64 -26.01 -0.34
N LEU A 76 -36.92 -25.65 -1.40
CA LEU A 76 -37.31 -24.58 -2.31
C LEU A 76 -38.42 -25.10 -3.23
N LEU A 77 -39.64 -24.55 -3.11
CA LEU A 77 -40.71 -24.76 -4.09
C LEU A 77 -40.36 -24.00 -5.38
N ARG A 78 -40.21 -24.73 -6.48
CA ARG A 78 -39.85 -24.21 -7.80
C ARG A 78 -41.05 -23.46 -8.42
N LEU A 79 -40.95 -22.14 -8.57
CA LEU A 79 -41.91 -21.34 -9.34
C LEU A 79 -41.64 -21.48 -10.85
N ARG A 80 -42.70 -21.39 -11.67
CA ARG A 80 -42.70 -21.68 -13.11
C ARG A 80 -42.26 -20.53 -14.04
N TYR A 81 -41.74 -19.41 -13.53
CA TYR A 81 -41.20 -18.33 -14.37
C TYR A 81 -39.99 -17.65 -13.71
N PRO A 82 -39.00 -17.15 -14.48
CA PRO A 82 -37.73 -16.66 -13.96
C PRO A 82 -37.89 -15.24 -13.38
N GLU A 83 -37.76 -15.09 -12.06
CA GLU A 83 -37.89 -13.79 -11.38
C GLU A 83 -36.56 -13.16 -10.90
N HIS A 84 -35.40 -13.76 -11.20
CA HIS A 84 -34.12 -13.15 -10.89
C HIS A 84 -33.08 -13.38 -12.00
N GLN A 85 -32.50 -12.30 -12.52
CA GLN A 85 -31.15 -12.29 -13.06
C GLN A 85 -30.21 -12.01 -11.88
N ASP A 86 -29.54 -13.04 -11.40
CA ASP A 86 -28.40 -12.84 -10.53
C ASP A 86 -27.30 -12.18 -11.35
N SER A 87 -27.12 -10.88 -11.16
CA SER A 87 -26.01 -10.13 -11.72
C SER A 87 -24.94 -10.00 -10.64
N ILE A 88 -23.84 -10.71 -10.84
CA ILE A 88 -22.60 -10.45 -10.10
C ILE A 88 -22.14 -9.06 -10.53
N LYS A 89 -22.17 -8.10 -9.60
CA LYS A 89 -21.43 -6.85 -9.78
C LYS A 89 -19.95 -7.14 -9.65
N LEU A 90 -19.31 -7.48 -10.76
CA LEU A 90 -17.87 -7.37 -10.87
C LEU A 90 -17.53 -5.87 -10.76
N PRO A 91 -16.58 -5.45 -9.91
CA PRO A 91 -16.01 -4.12 -10.05
C PRO A 91 -15.50 -4.01 -11.48
N ARG A 92 -16.03 -3.05 -12.24
CA ARG A 92 -15.56 -2.78 -13.60
C ARG A 92 -14.10 -2.35 -13.47
N LEU A 93 -13.17 -3.28 -13.65
CA LEU A 93 -11.81 -2.95 -14.05
C LEU A 93 -11.97 -2.19 -15.37
N ARG A 94 -11.59 -0.90 -15.38
CA ARG A 94 -11.67 -0.03 -16.57
C ARG A 94 -10.97 -0.66 -17.79
N TYR A 95 -10.08 -1.63 -17.56
CA TYR A 95 -9.46 -2.49 -18.54
C TYR A 95 -9.37 -3.92 -17.98
N PRO A 96 -9.93 -4.95 -18.63
CA PRO A 96 -9.70 -6.33 -18.20
C PRO A 96 -8.20 -6.63 -18.25
N SER A 97 -7.64 -7.26 -17.21
CA SER A 97 -6.22 -7.62 -17.21
C SER A 97 -5.89 -8.55 -18.38
N PRO A 98 -4.67 -8.53 -18.92
CA PRO A 98 -4.26 -9.45 -19.98
C PRO A 98 -4.57 -10.92 -19.63
N SER A 99 -4.34 -11.32 -18.38
CA SER A 99 -4.66 -12.66 -17.87
C SER A 99 -6.16 -12.96 -17.89
N PHE A 100 -7.01 -11.97 -17.58
CA PHE A 100 -8.46 -12.12 -17.68
C PHE A 100 -8.90 -12.24 -19.15
N ILE A 101 -8.33 -11.44 -20.05
CA ILE A 101 -8.60 -11.54 -21.50
C ILE A 101 -8.20 -12.93 -22.01
N SER A 102 -7.01 -13.41 -21.64
CA SER A 102 -6.52 -14.74 -22.02
C SER A 102 -7.41 -15.85 -21.47
N MET A 103 -7.86 -15.75 -20.22
CA MET A 103 -8.82 -16.68 -19.62
C MET A 103 -10.13 -16.70 -20.41
N ILE A 104 -10.69 -15.54 -20.76
CA ILE A 104 -11.93 -15.44 -21.53
C ILE A 104 -11.76 -16.02 -22.94
N LYS A 105 -10.63 -15.75 -23.62
CA LYS A 105 -10.31 -16.35 -24.91
C LYS A 105 -10.23 -17.88 -24.83
N ALA A 106 -9.52 -18.40 -23.83
CA ALA A 106 -9.41 -19.84 -23.60
C ALA A 106 -10.79 -20.48 -23.33
N ILE A 107 -11.62 -19.87 -22.49
CA ILE A 107 -12.99 -20.37 -22.22
C ILE A 107 -13.83 -20.33 -23.51
N ALA A 108 -13.70 -19.29 -24.32
CA ALA A 108 -14.41 -19.16 -25.59
C ALA A 108 -14.01 -20.23 -26.61
N GLU A 109 -12.73 -20.65 -26.63
CA GLU A 109 -12.22 -21.74 -27.49
C GLU A 109 -12.80 -23.11 -27.10
N TYR A 110 -13.03 -23.36 -25.80
CA TYR A 110 -13.64 -24.62 -25.33
C TYR A 110 -15.18 -24.68 -25.53
N GLY A 111 -15.84 -23.53 -25.70
CA GLY A 111 -17.27 -23.44 -25.96
C GLY A 111 -18.18 -23.64 -24.74
N SER A 112 -19.50 -23.68 -24.96
CA SER A 112 -20.53 -23.62 -23.92
C SER A 112 -20.58 -24.83 -22.96
N GLY A 113 -19.79 -25.86 -23.21
CA GLY A 113 -19.68 -27.06 -22.37
C GLY A 113 -18.59 -27.01 -21.30
N TYR A 114 -17.76 -25.95 -21.30
CA TYR A 114 -16.67 -25.82 -20.34
C TYR A 114 -17.17 -25.56 -18.92
N SER A 115 -16.89 -26.47 -17.99
CA SER A 115 -17.13 -26.26 -16.58
C SER A 115 -15.96 -25.53 -15.94
N LEU A 116 -16.24 -24.38 -15.34
CA LEU A 116 -15.22 -23.63 -14.60
C LEU A 116 -14.66 -24.49 -13.45
N PRO A 117 -13.33 -24.49 -13.25
CA PRO A 117 -12.73 -25.20 -12.14
C PRO A 117 -13.24 -24.66 -10.80
N SER A 118 -13.35 -25.54 -9.80
CA SER A 118 -13.72 -25.13 -8.45
C SER A 118 -12.62 -24.26 -7.82
N CYS A 119 -12.99 -23.41 -6.85
CA CYS A 119 -12.02 -22.62 -6.09
C CYS A 119 -10.91 -23.49 -5.46
N ALA A 120 -11.26 -24.70 -4.98
CA ALA A 120 -10.29 -25.65 -4.43
C ALA A 120 -9.33 -26.21 -5.50
N THR A 121 -9.79 -26.38 -6.73
CA THR A 121 -8.96 -26.81 -7.86
C THR A 121 -8.00 -25.71 -8.28
N LEU A 122 -8.49 -24.47 -8.38
CA LEU A 122 -7.68 -23.29 -8.70
C LEU A 122 -6.60 -23.06 -7.65
N SER A 123 -6.95 -23.12 -6.36
CA SER A 123 -6.01 -22.92 -5.26
C SER A 123 -4.87 -23.95 -5.26
N ARG A 124 -5.17 -25.25 -5.47
CA ARG A 124 -4.13 -26.29 -5.55
C ARG A 124 -3.18 -26.10 -6.72
N ASN A 125 -3.70 -25.67 -7.87
CA ASN A 125 -2.89 -25.46 -9.07
C ASN A 125 -1.99 -24.22 -8.90
N CYS A 126 -2.52 -23.10 -8.42
CA CYS A 126 -1.71 -21.90 -8.14
C CYS A 126 -0.57 -22.17 -7.16
N SER A 127 -0.80 -22.96 -6.10
CA SER A 127 0.25 -23.32 -5.13
C SER A 127 1.33 -24.24 -5.72
N ARG A 128 1.00 -25.02 -6.76
CA ARG A 128 1.96 -25.90 -7.44
C ARG A 128 2.81 -25.12 -8.43
N ASP A 129 2.19 -24.22 -9.18
CA ASP A 129 2.88 -23.38 -10.17
C ASP A 129 3.86 -22.42 -9.48
N ALA A 130 3.47 -21.79 -8.36
CA ALA A 130 4.35 -20.93 -7.57
C ALA A 130 5.59 -21.67 -7.03
N ARG A 131 5.47 -22.95 -6.62
CA ARG A 131 6.61 -23.77 -6.17
C ARG A 131 7.53 -24.18 -7.31
N THR A 132 7.00 -24.33 -8.53
CA THR A 132 7.78 -24.75 -9.70
C THR A 132 8.56 -23.56 -10.28
N GLU A 133 7.95 -22.36 -10.30
CA GLU A 133 8.60 -21.09 -10.69
C GLU A 133 9.79 -20.72 -9.78
N VAL A 134 9.74 -21.05 -8.48
CA VAL A 134 10.88 -20.84 -7.55
C VAL A 134 12.10 -21.70 -7.94
N SER A 135 11.87 -22.88 -8.53
CA SER A 135 12.94 -23.84 -8.86
C SER A 135 13.60 -23.62 -10.24
N GLU A 136 12.94 -22.89 -11.13
CA GLU A 136 13.41 -22.61 -12.49
C GLU A 136 13.77 -21.13 -12.64
N TYR A 137 14.91 -20.72 -12.07
CA TYR A 137 15.63 -19.45 -12.29
C TYR A 137 14.83 -18.33 -13.03
N PRO A 138 13.84 -17.68 -12.40
CA PRO A 138 13.14 -16.60 -13.04
C PRO A 138 13.92 -15.31 -12.79
N LYS A 139 14.31 -14.60 -13.86
CA LYS A 139 14.86 -13.25 -13.75
C LYS A 139 13.83 -12.35 -13.05
N GLY A 140 13.99 -12.11 -11.75
CA GLY A 140 13.12 -11.18 -11.01
C GLY A 140 12.89 -11.57 -9.56
N ALA A 141 12.00 -10.82 -8.90
CA ALA A 141 11.57 -11.11 -7.54
C ALA A 141 10.63 -12.33 -7.53
N VAL A 142 10.88 -13.27 -6.63
CA VAL A 142 10.04 -14.45 -6.43
C VAL A 142 9.30 -14.31 -5.11
N PHE A 143 7.98 -14.46 -5.16
CA PHE A 143 7.17 -14.52 -3.95
C PHE A 143 7.30 -15.90 -3.31
N LEU A 144 7.82 -15.94 -2.08
CA LEU A 144 7.99 -17.19 -1.34
C LEU A 144 6.74 -17.56 -0.53
N LYS A 145 6.32 -16.70 0.40
CA LYS A 145 5.25 -16.99 1.37
C LYS A 145 4.56 -15.71 1.86
N SER A 146 3.32 -15.88 2.35
CA SER A 146 2.58 -14.88 3.13
C SER A 146 1.88 -15.54 4.30
N TYR A 147 1.72 -14.80 5.39
CA TYR A 147 1.11 -15.26 6.63
C TYR A 147 -0.03 -14.30 7.02
N ASP A 148 -1.17 -14.84 7.46
CA ASP A 148 -2.30 -14.04 7.94
C ASP A 148 -2.26 -13.94 9.47
N ARG A 149 -2.02 -12.74 9.97
CA ARG A 149 -1.90 -12.43 11.40
C ARG A 149 -3.22 -12.58 12.16
N ALA A 150 -4.37 -12.59 11.47
CA ALA A 150 -5.68 -12.68 12.11
C ALA A 150 -6.04 -14.08 12.62
N ASP A 151 -5.43 -15.14 12.05
CA ASP A 151 -5.74 -16.54 12.40
C ASP A 151 -4.61 -17.23 13.19
N SER A 152 -3.43 -16.61 13.33
CA SER A 152 -2.28 -17.16 14.05
C SER A 152 -2.27 -16.71 15.52
N VAL A 153 -2.95 -17.47 16.39
CA VAL A 153 -2.68 -17.42 17.83
C VAL A 153 -1.34 -18.13 18.07
N GLY A 154 -0.22 -17.42 17.92
CA GLY A 154 1.10 -17.91 18.36
C GLY A 154 2.27 -17.88 17.37
N ASP A 155 2.09 -17.47 16.11
CA ASP A 155 3.24 -17.34 15.19
C ASP A 155 3.81 -15.92 15.27
N ASP A 156 4.94 -15.79 15.96
CA ASP A 156 5.70 -14.53 16.04
C ASP A 156 6.31 -14.22 14.65
N PRO A 157 6.20 -12.98 14.12
CA PRO A 157 6.93 -12.56 12.92
C PRO A 157 8.41 -12.94 12.90
N GLU A 158 9.05 -12.97 14.07
CA GLU A 158 10.42 -13.44 14.27
C GLU A 158 10.59 -14.93 13.91
N ASP A 159 9.78 -15.82 14.49
CA ASP A 159 9.82 -17.27 14.22
C ASP A 159 9.57 -17.59 12.74
N ILE A 160 8.65 -16.83 12.12
CA ILE A 160 8.36 -16.93 10.69
C ILE A 160 9.59 -16.59 9.85
N LEU A 161 10.30 -15.53 10.20
CA LEU A 161 11.50 -15.11 9.47
C LEU A 161 12.63 -16.13 9.64
N LEU A 162 12.91 -16.58 10.86
CA LEU A 162 13.97 -17.54 11.16
C LEU A 162 13.73 -18.89 10.47
N SER A 163 12.51 -19.42 10.56
CA SER A 163 12.14 -20.66 9.87
C SER A 163 12.27 -20.53 8.36
N THR A 164 11.93 -19.37 7.79
CA THR A 164 12.10 -19.12 6.35
C THR A 164 13.58 -19.09 5.95
N ILE A 165 14.46 -18.48 6.76
CA ILE A 165 15.92 -18.49 6.51
C ILE A 165 16.46 -19.92 6.59
N ASP A 166 16.06 -20.70 7.60
CA ASP A 166 16.48 -22.09 7.76
C ASP A 166 16.01 -22.97 6.59
N GLU A 167 14.80 -22.74 6.07
CA GLU A 167 14.28 -23.47 4.90
C GLU A 167 15.04 -23.16 3.60
N ILE A 168 15.48 -21.90 3.41
CA ILE A 168 16.27 -21.48 2.25
C ILE A 168 17.73 -21.95 2.36
N GLY A 169 18.22 -22.12 3.59
CA GLY A 169 19.64 -22.27 3.91
C GLY A 169 20.29 -20.90 4.06
N SER A 170 20.86 -20.63 5.22
CA SER A 170 21.43 -19.32 5.57
C SER A 170 22.59 -18.88 4.67
N GLU A 171 23.27 -19.83 4.04
CA GLU A 171 24.32 -19.62 3.04
C GLU A 171 23.80 -19.06 1.72
N ASN A 172 22.50 -19.24 1.45
CA ASN A 172 21.83 -18.74 0.24
C ASN A 172 21.13 -17.39 0.48
N VAL A 173 21.21 -16.85 1.70
CA VAL A 173 20.60 -15.57 2.08
C VAL A 173 21.69 -14.53 2.30
N VAL A 174 21.68 -13.48 1.48
CA VAL A 174 22.68 -12.41 1.57
C VAL A 174 22.19 -11.24 2.42
N GLN A 175 20.90 -10.90 2.31
CA GLN A 175 20.33 -9.70 2.92
C GLN A 175 18.89 -9.94 3.36
N VAL A 176 18.54 -9.36 4.51
CA VAL A 176 17.14 -9.20 4.92
C VAL A 176 16.76 -7.71 4.91
N ILE A 177 15.67 -7.40 4.21
CA ILE A 177 15.12 -6.04 4.13
C ILE A 177 13.77 -6.02 4.84
N VAL A 178 13.65 -5.21 5.89
CA VAL A 178 12.41 -5.08 6.68
C VAL A 178 11.77 -3.71 6.49
N ASN A 179 10.44 -3.67 6.49
CA ASN A 179 9.64 -2.46 6.37
C ASN A 179 9.43 -1.79 7.75
N ARG A 180 8.46 -0.87 7.83
CA ARG A 180 8.13 -0.06 9.01
C ARG A 180 7.71 -0.85 10.27
N VAL A 181 7.25 -2.10 10.13
CA VAL A 181 6.91 -2.96 11.27
C VAL A 181 8.22 -3.25 12.02
N SER A 182 8.24 -3.03 13.35
CA SER A 182 9.48 -2.63 14.02
C SER A 182 10.61 -3.64 13.78
N TYR A 183 11.82 -3.13 13.53
CA TYR A 183 13.04 -3.93 13.46
C TYR A 183 13.16 -4.86 14.68
N GLU A 184 12.62 -4.42 15.82
CA GLU A 184 12.47 -5.17 17.07
C GLU A 184 11.40 -6.28 16.99
N GLU A 185 10.26 -6.06 16.31
CA GLU A 185 9.17 -7.04 16.16
C GLU A 185 9.54 -8.22 15.25
N TYR A 186 10.51 -8.06 14.36
CA TYR A 186 11.07 -9.17 13.59
C TYR A 186 12.30 -9.81 14.25
N GLY A 187 12.61 -9.43 15.50
CA GLY A 187 13.75 -9.98 16.23
C GLY A 187 15.06 -9.83 15.47
N MET A 188 15.25 -8.71 14.75
CA MET A 188 16.38 -8.59 13.84
C MET A 188 17.73 -8.70 14.55
N ASP A 189 17.79 -8.40 15.84
CA ASP A 189 18.97 -8.67 16.69
C ASP A 189 19.23 -10.17 16.84
N LEU A 190 18.21 -11.01 17.03
CA LEU A 190 18.37 -12.46 17.07
C LEU A 190 18.82 -13.01 15.71
N VAL A 191 18.29 -12.48 14.61
CA VAL A 191 18.80 -12.84 13.28
C VAL A 191 20.30 -12.52 13.22
N ALA A 192 20.77 -11.45 13.87
CA ALA A 192 22.18 -11.02 13.84
C ALA A 192 23.09 -11.94 14.62
N GLU A 193 22.60 -12.42 15.75
CA GLU A 193 23.28 -13.40 16.58
C GLU A 193 23.33 -14.77 15.90
N ARG A 194 22.22 -15.19 15.27
CA ARG A 194 22.09 -16.53 14.68
C ARG A 194 22.73 -16.65 13.29
N TYR A 195 22.67 -15.58 12.49
CA TYR A 195 23.23 -15.54 11.14
C TYR A 195 24.05 -14.25 10.94
N PRO A 196 25.28 -14.20 11.50
CA PRO A 196 26.14 -13.01 11.42
C PRO A 196 26.51 -12.59 9.99
N GLN A 197 26.53 -13.53 9.05
CA GLN A 197 26.82 -13.30 7.64
C GLN A 197 25.69 -12.57 6.89
N ILE A 198 24.46 -12.62 7.41
CA ILE A 198 23.30 -11.99 6.79
C ILE A 198 23.22 -10.54 7.28
N TYR A 199 23.44 -9.59 6.37
CA TYR A 199 23.28 -8.19 6.72
C TYR A 199 21.83 -7.73 6.58
N ARG A 200 21.52 -6.63 7.27
CA ARG A 200 20.15 -6.16 7.46
C ARG A 200 20.04 -4.72 7.05
N THR A 201 18.96 -4.38 6.38
CA THR A 201 18.65 -3.00 6.05
C THR A 201 17.17 -2.71 6.25
N LYS A 202 16.86 -1.47 6.60
CA LYS A 202 15.49 -0.97 6.50
C LYS A 202 15.13 -0.74 5.03
N CYS A 203 13.84 -0.85 4.72
CA CYS A 203 13.30 -0.52 3.41
C CYS A 203 13.52 0.97 3.08
N ALA A 204 14.18 1.25 1.96
CA ALA A 204 14.46 2.62 1.52
C ALA A 204 13.18 3.41 1.18
N SER A 205 12.18 2.76 0.55
CA SER A 205 10.89 3.41 0.26
C SER A 205 10.22 3.87 1.57
N ASP A 206 10.13 2.98 2.57
CA ASP A 206 9.56 3.34 3.86
C ASP A 206 10.33 4.47 4.56
N GLY A 207 11.67 4.43 4.51
CA GLY A 207 12.50 5.50 5.05
C GLY A 207 12.24 6.86 4.39
N ILE A 208 12.05 6.89 3.07
CA ILE A 208 11.70 8.10 2.32
C ILE A 208 10.26 8.55 2.65
N GLN A 209 9.31 7.63 2.77
CA GLN A 209 7.94 7.96 3.18
C GLN A 209 7.91 8.56 4.60
N LEU A 210 8.69 8.02 5.54
CA LEU A 210 8.86 8.57 6.88
C LEU A 210 9.47 9.97 6.86
N LEU A 211 10.46 10.20 6.01
CA LEU A 211 11.03 11.53 5.81
C LEU A 211 9.97 12.52 5.31
N LEU A 212 9.16 12.13 4.33
CA LEU A 212 8.09 12.96 3.80
C LEU A 212 7.00 13.23 4.85
N GLU A 213 6.60 12.23 5.65
CA GLU A 213 5.71 12.41 6.79
C GLU A 213 6.27 13.40 7.82
N ASP A 214 7.56 13.29 8.14
CA ASP A 214 8.23 14.20 9.05
C ASP A 214 8.27 15.62 8.52
N ILE A 215 8.56 15.79 7.22
CA ILE A 215 8.55 17.08 6.56
C ILE A 215 7.14 17.70 6.65
N TYR A 216 6.10 16.94 6.33
CA TYR A 216 4.72 17.42 6.47
C TYR A 216 4.36 17.82 7.89
N LYS A 217 4.74 17.00 8.89
CA LYS A 217 4.40 17.28 10.31
C LYS A 217 5.23 18.42 10.91
N LYS A 218 6.43 18.69 10.39
CA LYS A 218 7.41 19.56 11.06
C LYS A 218 7.76 20.81 10.25
N VAL A 219 7.50 20.89 8.96
CA VAL A 219 7.82 22.07 8.13
C VAL A 219 6.52 22.84 7.82
N GLU A 220 6.29 23.91 8.58
CA GLU A 220 5.01 24.63 8.63
C GLU A 220 4.48 25.10 7.27
N TRP A 221 5.32 25.74 6.44
CA TRP A 221 4.86 26.23 5.13
C TRP A 221 4.49 25.10 4.16
N ILE A 222 5.07 23.90 4.33
CA ILE A 222 4.70 22.69 3.58
C ILE A 222 3.40 22.12 4.13
N GLN A 223 3.29 22.04 5.47
CA GLN A 223 2.10 21.56 6.16
C GLN A 223 0.86 22.36 5.75
N LEU A 224 0.93 23.69 5.84
CA LEU A 224 -0.16 24.60 5.52
C LEU A 224 -0.65 24.41 4.07
N ALA A 225 0.26 24.28 3.12
CA ALA A 225 -0.11 24.06 1.72
C ALA A 225 -0.87 22.74 1.50
N PHE A 226 -0.44 21.66 2.17
CA PHE A 226 -1.12 20.38 2.09
C PHE A 226 -2.46 20.39 2.82
N ASP A 227 -2.56 21.05 3.97
CA ASP A 227 -3.80 21.17 4.74
C ASP A 227 -4.84 21.99 3.98
N ASP A 228 -4.45 23.13 3.39
CA ASP A 228 -5.32 23.95 2.54
C ASP A 228 -5.76 23.19 1.29
N ALA A 229 -4.83 22.50 0.61
CA ALA A 229 -5.17 21.67 -0.54
C ALA A 229 -6.15 20.55 -0.17
N LYS A 230 -5.96 19.91 0.99
CA LYS A 230 -6.86 18.88 1.50
C LYS A 230 -8.24 19.43 1.81
N LEU A 231 -8.34 20.62 2.43
CA LEU A 231 -9.62 21.27 2.67
C LEU A 231 -10.40 21.50 1.37
N ILE A 232 -9.71 21.95 0.32
CA ILE A 232 -10.31 22.13 -1.01
C ILE A 232 -10.76 20.78 -1.58
N VAL A 233 -9.87 19.78 -1.64
CA VAL A 233 -10.20 18.46 -2.21
C VAL A 233 -11.35 17.80 -1.46
N ASP A 234 -11.32 17.76 -0.13
CA ASP A 234 -12.36 17.16 0.71
C ASP A 234 -13.70 17.87 0.51
N TYR A 235 -13.70 19.20 0.41
CA TYR A 235 -14.92 19.96 0.15
C TYR A 235 -15.50 19.63 -1.23
N LEU A 236 -14.69 19.71 -2.29
CA LEU A 236 -15.14 19.46 -3.65
C LEU A 236 -15.61 18.01 -3.84
N CYS A 237 -14.90 17.06 -3.24
CA CYS A 237 -15.18 15.63 -3.33
C CYS A 237 -16.39 15.17 -2.51
N LYS A 238 -16.85 15.97 -1.55
CA LYS A 238 -17.99 15.65 -0.71
C LYS A 238 -19.33 15.79 -1.44
N TYR A 239 -19.43 16.71 -2.39
CA TYR A 239 -20.70 17.09 -3.01
C TYR A 239 -20.81 16.57 -4.45
N PRO A 240 -21.72 15.62 -4.74
CA PRO A 240 -21.84 15.01 -6.07
C PRO A 240 -22.09 16.00 -7.21
N LEU A 241 -22.82 17.09 -6.94
CA LEU A 241 -23.10 18.14 -7.93
C LEU A 241 -21.85 18.96 -8.29
N VAL A 242 -20.98 19.19 -7.31
CA VAL A 242 -19.69 19.87 -7.50
C VAL A 242 -18.73 18.95 -8.28
N LEU A 243 -18.66 17.68 -7.91
CA LEU A 243 -17.89 16.66 -8.64
C LEU A 243 -18.32 16.54 -10.10
N LYS A 244 -19.63 16.52 -10.38
CA LYS A 244 -20.14 16.46 -11.74
C LYS A 244 -19.77 17.70 -12.55
N SER A 245 -19.85 18.88 -11.94
CA SER A 245 -19.44 20.14 -12.58
C SER A 245 -17.93 20.17 -12.86
N MET A 246 -17.12 19.63 -11.94
CA MET A 246 -15.70 19.41 -12.16
C MET A 246 -15.44 18.49 -13.35
N GLN A 247 -16.04 17.30 -13.39
CA GLN A 247 -15.82 16.32 -14.45
C GLN A 247 -16.11 16.88 -15.85
N VAL A 248 -17.13 17.74 -16.00
CA VAL A 248 -17.42 18.39 -17.29
C VAL A 248 -16.29 19.36 -17.70
N LEU A 249 -15.76 20.14 -16.76
CA LEU A 249 -14.74 21.17 -17.02
C LEU A 249 -13.31 20.64 -17.04
N THR A 250 -13.07 19.43 -16.52
CA THR A 250 -11.75 18.78 -16.49
C THR A 250 -11.61 17.66 -17.53
N GLY A 251 -12.62 17.44 -18.38
CA GLY A 251 -12.62 16.37 -19.38
C GLY A 251 -12.62 14.98 -18.76
N GLU A 252 -13.49 14.75 -17.77
CA GLU A 252 -13.63 13.54 -16.94
C GLU A 252 -12.43 13.18 -16.06
N LYS A 253 -11.42 14.05 -15.97
CA LYS A 253 -10.29 13.83 -15.06
C LYS A 253 -10.67 14.18 -13.63
N GLU A 254 -10.30 13.32 -12.70
CA GLU A 254 -10.65 13.47 -11.28
C GLU A 254 -9.48 14.01 -10.45
N LEU A 255 -9.81 14.81 -9.43
CA LEU A 255 -8.86 15.16 -8.39
C LEU A 255 -8.39 13.90 -7.66
N LYS A 256 -7.08 13.82 -7.40
CA LYS A 256 -6.53 12.73 -6.62
C LYS A 256 -6.84 12.98 -5.15
N ARG A 257 -7.36 11.97 -4.48
CA ARG A 257 -7.61 12.01 -3.03
C ARG A 257 -6.41 11.44 -2.28
N PRO A 258 -6.07 12.01 -1.13
CA PRO A 258 -4.98 11.46 -0.32
C PRO A 258 -5.40 10.08 0.22
N CYS A 259 -4.50 9.12 0.10
CA CYS A 259 -4.59 7.84 0.78
C CYS A 259 -3.94 7.97 2.15
N LYS A 260 -4.53 7.35 3.19
CA LYS A 260 -3.96 7.43 4.54
C LYS A 260 -2.64 6.67 4.68
N THR A 261 -2.38 5.71 3.80
CA THR A 261 -1.31 4.72 3.98
C THR A 261 0.03 5.14 3.40
N THR A 262 0.07 6.11 2.48
CA THR A 262 1.30 6.51 1.80
C THR A 262 1.31 8.02 1.52
N PHE A 263 2.45 8.68 1.80
CA PHE A 263 2.54 10.14 1.68
C PHE A 263 2.56 10.65 0.24
N ASP A 264 3.06 9.84 -0.70
CA ASP A 264 3.03 10.13 -2.14
C ASP A 264 1.63 10.56 -2.63
N SER A 265 0.57 10.04 -2.01
CA SER A 265 -0.81 10.41 -2.30
C SER A 265 -1.17 11.86 -1.93
N TYR A 266 -0.56 12.44 -0.89
CA TYR A 266 -0.71 13.87 -0.55
C TYR A 266 0.00 14.75 -1.58
N PHE A 267 1.20 14.35 -2.00
CA PHE A 267 1.93 15.01 -3.08
C PHE A 267 1.12 15.01 -4.39
N LEU A 268 0.59 13.84 -4.77
CA LEU A 268 -0.25 13.68 -5.95
C LEU A 268 -1.58 14.46 -5.85
N MET A 269 -2.16 14.58 -4.65
CA MET A 269 -3.33 15.44 -4.40
C MET A 269 -3.01 16.89 -4.72
N LEU A 270 -1.95 17.44 -4.13
CA LEU A 270 -1.54 18.84 -4.37
C LEU A 270 -1.21 19.07 -5.84
N GLN A 271 -0.46 18.16 -6.47
CA GLN A 271 -0.14 18.23 -7.90
C GLN A 271 -1.42 18.27 -8.75
N SER A 272 -2.36 17.35 -8.49
CA SER A 272 -3.63 17.32 -9.24
C SER A 272 -4.43 18.62 -9.07
N LEU A 273 -4.41 19.22 -7.88
CA LEU A 273 -5.07 20.49 -7.63
C LEU A 273 -4.43 21.62 -8.46
N LEU A 274 -3.09 21.67 -8.52
CA LEU A 274 -2.36 22.63 -9.35
C LEU A 274 -2.67 22.46 -10.84
N ASP A 275 -2.76 21.21 -11.31
CA ASP A 275 -3.09 20.89 -12.71
C ASP A 275 -4.49 21.37 -13.10
N PHE A 276 -5.43 21.41 -12.15
CA PHE A 276 -6.82 21.89 -12.36
C PHE A 276 -7.06 23.34 -11.92
N LYS A 277 -6.01 24.12 -11.66
CA LYS A 277 -6.12 25.51 -11.17
C LYS A 277 -7.15 26.35 -11.94
N ASP A 278 -7.05 26.39 -13.27
CA ASP A 278 -7.90 27.27 -14.09
C ASP A 278 -9.34 26.76 -14.19
N SER A 279 -9.52 25.44 -14.28
CA SER A 279 -10.84 24.80 -14.21
C SER A 279 -11.52 25.10 -12.87
N LEU A 280 -10.79 24.98 -11.75
CA LEU A 280 -11.30 25.26 -10.41
C LEU A 280 -11.72 26.72 -10.24
N ARG A 281 -10.91 27.66 -10.73
CA ARG A 281 -11.24 29.10 -10.74
C ARG A 281 -12.51 29.39 -11.55
N THR A 282 -12.67 28.72 -12.68
CA THR A 282 -13.87 28.83 -13.52
C THR A 282 -15.11 28.31 -12.78
N ILE A 283 -15.00 27.17 -12.10
CA ILE A 283 -16.11 26.56 -11.35
C ILE A 283 -16.59 27.48 -10.25
N VAL A 284 -15.69 27.99 -9.40
CA VAL A 284 -16.11 28.83 -8.27
C VAL A 284 -16.63 30.20 -8.69
N ALA A 285 -16.35 30.63 -9.93
CA ALA A 285 -16.87 31.85 -10.54
C ALA A 285 -18.14 31.62 -11.37
N SER A 286 -18.57 30.37 -11.54
CA SER A 286 -19.72 30.01 -12.40
C SER A 286 -21.07 30.36 -11.76
N PRO A 287 -22.08 30.76 -12.56
CA PRO A 287 -23.43 30.97 -12.04
C PRO A 287 -24.03 29.70 -11.45
N GLU A 288 -23.65 28.52 -11.97
CA GLU A 288 -24.03 27.22 -11.44
C GLU A 288 -23.58 27.07 -9.98
N TRP A 289 -22.32 27.40 -9.67
CA TRP A 289 -21.81 27.38 -8.30
C TRP A 289 -22.58 28.35 -7.40
N SER A 290 -22.81 29.59 -7.83
CA SER A 290 -23.57 30.57 -7.04
C SER A 290 -25.01 30.14 -6.75
N SER A 291 -25.60 29.31 -7.62
CA SER A 291 -26.96 28.78 -7.43
C SER A 291 -27.04 27.61 -6.44
N MET A 292 -25.94 26.90 -6.20
CA MET A 292 -25.89 25.73 -5.30
C MET A 292 -26.14 26.13 -3.84
N ASN A 293 -26.73 25.23 -3.04
CA ASN A 293 -26.88 25.48 -1.61
C ASN A 293 -25.55 25.35 -0.87
N GLU A 294 -24.67 24.51 -1.40
CA GLU A 294 -23.33 24.23 -0.91
C GLU A 294 -22.47 25.49 -0.89
N SER A 295 -22.60 26.37 -1.90
CA SER A 295 -21.81 27.60 -2.04
C SER A 295 -22.18 28.69 -1.02
N LYS A 296 -23.31 28.57 -0.32
CA LYS A 296 -23.80 29.58 0.65
C LYS A 296 -23.24 29.41 2.06
N THR A 297 -22.35 28.43 2.26
CA THR A 297 -21.76 28.14 3.57
C THR A 297 -20.50 28.98 3.80
N SER A 298 -20.19 29.29 5.06
CA SER A 298 -18.92 29.97 5.41
C SER A 298 -17.70 29.17 4.94
N LYS A 299 -17.78 27.84 5.01
CA LYS A 299 -16.74 26.94 4.48
C LYS A 299 -16.55 27.14 2.97
N ALA A 300 -17.62 27.23 2.19
CA ALA A 300 -17.53 27.48 0.76
C ALA A 300 -16.85 28.82 0.45
N ASN A 301 -17.21 29.88 1.17
CA ASN A 301 -16.57 31.19 0.99
C ASN A 301 -15.06 31.13 1.24
N ASN A 302 -14.62 30.41 2.27
CA ASN A 302 -13.19 30.20 2.53
C ASN A 302 -12.51 29.42 1.39
N ILE A 303 -13.16 28.36 0.86
CA ILE A 303 -12.65 27.60 -0.31
C ILE A 303 -12.52 28.51 -1.55
N VAL A 304 -13.52 29.36 -1.82
CA VAL A 304 -13.50 30.30 -2.95
C VAL A 304 -12.34 31.28 -2.80
N GLN A 305 -12.14 31.85 -1.60
CA GLN A 305 -11.02 32.75 -1.32
C GLN A 305 -9.66 32.07 -1.54
N MET A 306 -9.49 30.83 -1.08
CA MET A 306 -8.26 30.05 -1.31
C MET A 306 -8.02 29.78 -2.81
N ILE A 307 -9.05 29.36 -3.56
CA ILE A 307 -8.94 29.10 -5.01
C ILE A 307 -8.63 30.38 -5.80
N GLN A 308 -9.12 31.54 -5.34
CA GLN A 308 -8.84 32.82 -5.96
C GLN A 308 -7.46 33.39 -5.56
N SER A 309 -6.96 33.07 -4.37
CA SER A 309 -5.67 33.53 -3.83
C SER A 309 -4.50 33.18 -4.75
N LEU A 310 -3.68 34.17 -5.11
CA LEU A 310 -2.43 33.95 -5.85
C LEU A 310 -1.39 33.24 -4.98
N ASP A 311 -1.31 33.61 -3.70
CA ASP A 311 -0.34 33.10 -2.73
C ASP A 311 -0.48 31.59 -2.54
N PHE A 312 -1.72 31.10 -2.44
CA PHE A 312 -2.01 29.67 -2.35
C PHE A 312 -1.38 28.88 -3.51
N TRP A 313 -1.58 29.35 -4.74
CA TRP A 313 -1.04 28.66 -5.93
C TRP A 313 0.47 28.76 -6.03
N SER A 314 1.07 29.89 -5.67
CA SER A 314 2.54 30.02 -5.65
C SER A 314 3.16 29.14 -4.57
N GLN A 315 2.56 29.08 -3.38
CA GLN A 315 3.03 28.24 -2.29
C GLN A 315 2.91 26.75 -2.65
N GLY A 316 1.77 26.33 -3.25
CA GLY A 316 1.61 24.97 -3.73
C GLY A 316 2.68 24.57 -4.77
N LYS A 317 3.00 25.45 -5.72
CA LYS A 317 4.09 25.23 -6.69
C LYS A 317 5.47 25.15 -6.03
N GLU A 318 5.72 25.99 -5.03
CA GLU A 318 6.97 25.96 -4.26
C GLU A 318 7.13 24.64 -3.49
N VAL A 319 6.05 24.14 -2.87
CA VAL A 319 6.06 22.84 -2.17
C VAL A 319 6.34 21.69 -3.13
N ILE A 320 5.64 21.65 -4.27
CA ILE A 320 5.89 20.64 -5.30
C ILE A 320 7.35 20.69 -5.74
N SER A 321 7.86 21.88 -6.08
CA SER A 321 9.25 22.06 -6.48
C SER A 321 10.23 21.57 -5.41
N ALA A 322 9.96 21.81 -4.12
CA ALA A 322 10.84 21.39 -3.03
C ALA A 322 10.84 19.88 -2.77
N LEU A 323 9.73 19.18 -3.06
CA LEU A 323 9.58 17.76 -2.77
C LEU A 323 9.73 16.85 -3.99
N GLU A 324 9.60 17.36 -5.22
CA GLU A 324 9.75 16.59 -6.46
C GLU A 324 11.06 15.78 -6.52
N PRO A 325 12.24 16.31 -6.12
CA PRO A 325 13.47 15.51 -6.10
C PRO A 325 13.35 14.27 -5.20
N LEU A 326 12.74 14.41 -4.01
CA LEU A 326 12.51 13.29 -3.09
C LEU A 326 11.49 12.30 -3.64
N ILE A 327 10.41 12.77 -4.25
CA ILE A 327 9.39 11.91 -4.89
C ILE A 327 10.00 11.15 -6.07
N SER A 328 10.95 11.75 -6.78
CA SER A 328 11.68 11.08 -7.85
C SER A 328 12.55 9.93 -7.32
N VAL A 329 13.21 10.11 -6.16
CA VAL A 329 13.94 9.02 -5.49
C VAL A 329 12.98 7.94 -5.00
N LEU A 330 11.82 8.31 -4.44
CA LEU A 330 10.81 7.35 -4.00
C LEU A 330 10.36 6.46 -5.17
N ARG A 331 10.01 7.07 -6.31
CA ARG A 331 9.63 6.34 -7.53
C ARG A 331 10.76 5.47 -8.08
N LEU A 332 12.01 5.91 -7.94
CA LEU A 332 13.18 5.13 -8.33
C LEU A 332 13.27 3.84 -7.50
N VAL A 333 13.13 3.92 -6.17
CA VAL A 333 13.27 2.73 -5.31
C VAL A 333 12.04 1.82 -5.33
N GLU A 334 10.87 2.35 -5.66
CA GLU A 334 9.63 1.57 -5.87
C GLU A 334 9.53 0.97 -7.28
N GLY A 335 10.46 1.32 -8.17
CA GLY A 335 10.51 0.81 -9.53
C GLY A 335 10.89 -0.66 -9.61
N GLU A 336 10.58 -1.30 -10.74
CA GLU A 336 10.96 -2.68 -11.01
C GLU A 336 12.47 -2.79 -11.31
N GLY A 337 13.10 -3.86 -10.82
CA GLY A 337 14.51 -4.17 -11.07
C GLY A 337 15.47 -3.74 -9.95
N SER A 338 16.78 -3.78 -10.24
CA SER A 338 17.82 -3.45 -9.26
C SER A 338 18.04 -1.94 -9.18
N THR A 339 17.62 -1.32 -8.07
CA THR A 339 17.64 0.13 -7.86
C THR A 339 18.68 0.56 -6.82
N ALA A 340 19.27 -0.39 -6.08
CA ALA A 340 20.23 -0.14 -5.00
C ALA A 340 21.46 0.66 -5.47
N GLY A 341 21.93 0.39 -6.70
CA GLY A 341 23.07 1.09 -7.30
C GLY A 341 22.80 2.53 -7.74
N TYR A 342 21.58 3.05 -7.61
CA TYR A 342 21.22 4.43 -7.94
C TYR A 342 20.80 5.26 -6.71
N LEU A 343 20.36 4.60 -5.64
CA LEU A 343 19.79 5.26 -4.46
C LEU A 343 20.75 6.28 -3.82
N TYR A 344 22.01 5.89 -3.59
CA TYR A 344 22.98 6.76 -2.93
C TYR A 344 23.23 8.04 -3.74
N GLU A 345 23.50 7.91 -5.05
CA GLU A 345 23.73 9.07 -5.92
C GLU A 345 22.49 9.97 -6.02
N ALA A 346 21.31 9.37 -6.14
CA ALA A 346 20.07 10.11 -6.26
C ALA A 346 19.80 10.94 -4.99
N LEU A 347 20.04 10.38 -3.80
CA LEU A 347 19.95 11.12 -2.54
C LEU A 347 21.03 12.20 -2.39
N GLU A 348 22.25 11.97 -2.88
CA GLU A 348 23.26 13.03 -2.91
C GLU A 348 22.86 14.21 -3.80
N ARG A 349 22.21 13.96 -4.95
CA ARG A 349 21.64 15.04 -5.78
C ARG A 349 20.58 15.83 -5.02
N VAL A 350 19.65 15.16 -4.35
CA VAL A 350 18.65 15.83 -3.50
C VAL A 350 19.34 16.67 -2.43
N ARG A 351 20.35 16.11 -1.76
CA ARG A 351 21.10 16.80 -0.70
C ARG A 351 21.78 18.07 -1.20
N VAL A 352 22.43 18.01 -2.36
CA VAL A 352 23.10 19.16 -3.00
C VAL A 352 22.07 20.24 -3.34
N GLU A 353 20.94 19.86 -3.93
CA GLU A 353 19.87 20.80 -4.26
C GLU A 353 19.28 21.47 -3.02
N LEU A 354 19.01 20.71 -1.95
CA LEU A 354 18.50 21.26 -0.70
C LEU A 354 19.52 22.20 -0.03
N LYS A 355 20.81 21.91 -0.12
CA LYS A 355 21.88 22.82 0.34
C LYS A 355 21.88 24.13 -0.44
N GLN A 356 21.72 24.06 -1.77
CA GLN A 356 21.62 25.26 -2.61
C GLN A 356 20.37 26.07 -2.25
N ARG A 357 19.20 25.44 -2.12
CA ARG A 357 17.96 26.14 -1.70
C ARG A 357 18.08 26.76 -0.30
N ARG A 358 18.75 26.07 0.64
CA ARG A 358 19.06 26.63 1.97
C ARG A 358 19.98 27.86 1.89
N SER A 359 20.92 27.89 0.95
CA SER A 359 21.77 29.06 0.76
C SER A 359 20.99 30.28 0.25
N ALA A 360 19.92 30.05 -0.52
CA ALA A 360 19.02 31.11 -1.00
C ALA A 360 18.00 31.54 0.06
N ASP A 361 17.39 30.59 0.78
CA ASP A 361 16.42 30.86 1.85
C ASP A 361 16.62 29.88 3.03
N ALA A 362 17.48 30.30 3.97
CA ALA A 362 17.76 29.51 5.15
C ALA A 362 16.53 29.33 6.05
N SER A 363 15.60 30.29 6.08
CA SER A 363 14.43 30.26 6.96
C SER A 363 13.49 29.10 6.59
N LYS A 364 13.28 28.87 5.29
CA LYS A 364 12.41 27.79 4.80
C LYS A 364 13.08 26.43 4.78
N TYR A 365 14.31 26.35 4.29
CA TYR A 365 14.94 25.07 3.95
C TYR A 365 15.84 24.48 5.03
N SER A 366 16.20 25.23 6.08
CA SER A 366 17.08 24.69 7.14
C SER A 366 16.46 23.51 7.88
N LYS A 367 15.16 23.58 8.18
CA LYS A 367 14.47 22.48 8.88
C LYS A 367 14.28 21.27 7.98
N LEU A 368 13.96 21.50 6.71
CA LEU A 368 13.83 20.45 5.70
C LEU A 368 15.16 19.70 5.51
N LEU A 369 16.27 20.41 5.31
CA LEU A 369 17.59 19.79 5.15
C LEU A 369 18.01 18.99 6.39
N LYS A 370 17.74 19.49 7.60
CA LYS A 370 18.03 18.76 8.84
C LYS A 370 17.25 17.44 8.94
N LEU A 371 15.97 17.44 8.57
CA LEU A 371 15.16 16.22 8.54
C LEU A 371 15.68 15.24 7.49
N PHE A 372 16.03 15.76 6.30
CA PHE A 372 16.64 14.98 5.23
C PHE A 372 17.92 14.30 5.69
N ASP A 373 18.89 15.05 6.22
CA ASP A 373 20.18 14.51 6.66
C ASP A 373 19.99 13.44 7.75
N SER A 374 19.11 13.70 8.74
CA SER A 374 18.84 12.77 9.83
C SER A 374 18.22 11.45 9.35
N ARG A 375 17.22 11.49 8.45
CA ARG A 375 16.57 10.28 7.92
C ARG A 375 17.46 9.54 6.93
N ARG A 376 18.22 10.27 6.11
CA ARG A 376 19.20 9.69 5.19
C ARG A 376 20.16 8.78 5.95
N GLU A 377 20.73 9.25 7.06
CA GLU A 377 21.74 8.50 7.83
C GLU A 377 21.14 7.42 8.74
N GLY A 378 19.99 7.68 9.38
CA GLY A 378 19.40 6.75 10.34
C GLY A 378 18.49 5.67 9.77
N ASP A 379 17.89 5.90 8.60
CA ASP A 379 16.79 5.07 8.09
C ASP A 379 16.90 4.65 6.63
N ILE A 380 17.58 5.43 5.77
CA ILE A 380 17.53 5.21 4.30
C ILE A 380 18.84 4.63 3.77
N ILE A 381 19.99 5.26 4.06
CA ILE A 381 21.29 4.88 3.53
C ILE A 381 22.03 3.98 4.51
N HIS A 382 22.11 2.70 4.17
CA HIS A 382 23.15 1.78 4.63
C HIS A 382 24.44 1.86 3.77
N LYS A 383 25.59 1.49 4.35
CA LYS A 383 26.91 1.46 3.69
C LYS A 383 26.91 0.71 2.35
N ILE A 384 26.11 -0.35 2.27
CA ILE A 384 25.95 -1.15 1.04
C ILE A 384 25.43 -0.34 -0.15
N HIS A 385 24.63 0.70 0.07
CA HIS A 385 24.12 1.54 -1.03
C HIS A 385 25.23 2.41 -1.64
N ALA A 386 26.20 2.83 -0.82
CA ALA A 386 27.37 3.55 -1.30
C ALA A 386 28.27 2.62 -2.15
N ALA A 387 28.51 1.39 -1.68
CA ALA A 387 29.21 0.36 -2.44
C ALA A 387 28.49 0.03 -3.76
N ALA A 388 27.17 -0.18 -3.71
CA ALA A 388 26.35 -0.47 -4.88
C ALA A 388 26.39 0.67 -5.91
N ALA A 389 26.42 1.93 -5.47
CA ALA A 389 26.55 3.07 -6.37
C ALA A 389 27.92 3.15 -7.04
N PHE A 390 28.99 2.73 -6.35
CA PHE A 390 30.31 2.60 -6.96
C PHE A 390 30.37 1.43 -7.94
N LEU A 391 29.75 0.29 -7.61
CA LEU A 391 29.69 -0.87 -8.50
C LEU A 391 28.75 -0.68 -9.69
N ASN A 392 27.95 0.40 -9.71
CA ASN A 392 27.18 0.81 -10.87
C ASN A 392 28.10 1.38 -11.96
N PRO A 393 28.31 0.67 -13.08
CA PRO A 393 29.28 1.08 -14.09
C PRO A 393 28.96 2.45 -14.69
N SER A 394 27.67 2.80 -14.85
CA SER A 394 27.25 4.08 -15.41
C SER A 394 27.68 5.27 -14.53
N LEU A 395 27.64 5.11 -13.20
CA LEU A 395 27.96 6.18 -12.26
C LEU A 395 29.48 6.32 -12.03
N MET A 396 30.17 5.19 -11.88
CA MET A 396 31.63 5.17 -11.69
C MET A 396 32.36 5.59 -12.96
N TYR A 397 31.94 5.06 -14.12
CA TYR A 397 32.60 5.36 -15.39
C TYR A 397 32.47 6.84 -15.77
N ASP A 398 31.30 7.45 -15.53
CA ASP A 398 31.07 8.89 -15.75
C ASP A 398 31.72 9.77 -14.65
N GLY A 399 32.31 9.15 -13.61
CA GLY A 399 33.01 9.85 -12.54
C GLY A 399 32.10 10.58 -11.55
N LYS A 400 30.78 10.27 -11.56
CA LYS A 400 29.81 10.77 -10.57
C LYS A 400 30.08 10.19 -9.19
N ILE A 401 30.50 8.92 -9.16
CA ILE A 401 30.92 8.20 -7.96
C ILE A 401 32.39 7.82 -8.11
N LYS A 402 33.17 7.98 -7.04
CA LYS A 402 34.61 7.73 -7.04
C LYS A 402 35.02 6.95 -5.80
N TYR A 403 35.97 6.03 -5.97
CA TYR A 403 36.49 5.24 -4.86
C TYR A 403 37.18 6.10 -3.79
N GLU A 404 37.61 7.33 -4.09
CA GLU A 404 38.24 8.21 -3.09
C GLU A 404 37.25 8.84 -2.10
N GLN A 405 35.95 8.80 -2.39
CA GLN A 405 34.94 9.37 -1.51
C GLN A 405 34.85 8.54 -0.21
N PRO A 406 34.85 9.17 0.98
CA PRO A 406 34.84 8.45 2.26
C PRO A 406 33.72 7.41 2.38
N ASP A 407 32.47 7.82 2.15
CA ASP A 407 31.30 6.93 2.18
C ASP A 407 31.44 5.72 1.24
N ILE A 408 32.08 5.91 0.08
CA ILE A 408 32.29 4.85 -0.92
C ILE A 408 33.35 3.85 -0.43
N ARG A 409 34.46 4.33 0.14
CA ARG A 409 35.48 3.47 0.76
C ARG A 409 34.89 2.68 1.90
N ASP A 410 34.15 3.35 2.78
CA ASP A 410 33.50 2.70 3.92
C ASP A 410 32.48 1.66 3.46
N GLY A 411 31.75 1.92 2.38
CA GLY A 411 30.87 0.96 1.72
C GLY A 411 31.62 -0.25 1.18
N MET A 412 32.70 -0.04 0.43
CA MET A 412 33.48 -1.13 -0.15
C MET A 412 34.21 -1.95 0.92
N ASN A 413 34.72 -1.32 1.99
CA ASN A 413 35.28 -2.02 3.14
C ASN A 413 34.24 -2.90 3.82
N TYR A 414 33.01 -2.39 3.96
CA TYR A 414 31.90 -3.20 4.51
C TYR A 414 31.63 -4.44 3.64
N VAL A 415 31.63 -4.32 2.31
CA VAL A 415 31.49 -5.45 1.38
C VAL A 415 32.62 -6.46 1.58
N VAL A 416 33.87 -5.99 1.65
CA VAL A 416 35.04 -6.85 1.87
C VAL A 416 34.93 -7.62 3.18
N GLU A 417 34.52 -6.95 4.26
CA GLU A 417 34.42 -7.54 5.60
C GLU A 417 33.29 -8.57 5.74
N HIS A 418 32.18 -8.41 5.00
CA HIS A 418 30.96 -9.19 5.26
C HIS A 418 30.51 -10.07 4.09
N MET A 419 31.02 -9.84 2.87
CA MET A 419 30.53 -10.50 1.66
C MET A 419 31.62 -11.18 0.83
N VAL A 420 32.89 -10.95 1.13
CA VAL A 420 34.02 -11.56 0.40
C VAL A 420 34.66 -12.61 1.31
N SER A 421 34.70 -13.85 0.87
CA SER A 421 35.36 -14.92 1.61
C SER A 421 36.89 -14.75 1.57
N SER A 422 37.59 -15.34 2.55
CA SER A 422 39.05 -15.19 2.63
C SER A 422 39.79 -15.75 1.42
N ASP A 423 39.24 -16.78 0.77
CA ASP A 423 39.77 -17.42 -0.42
C ASP A 423 39.50 -16.65 -1.72
N GLU A 424 38.49 -15.78 -1.74
CA GLU A 424 38.17 -14.93 -2.90
C GLU A 424 38.81 -13.53 -2.82
N MET A 425 39.49 -13.21 -1.73
CA MET A 425 39.98 -11.86 -1.42
C MET A 425 40.96 -11.30 -2.48
N ASP A 426 41.90 -12.13 -2.93
CA ASP A 426 42.91 -11.74 -3.91
C ASP A 426 42.29 -11.49 -5.29
N ASP A 427 41.33 -12.34 -5.68
CA ASP A 427 40.59 -12.22 -6.93
C ASP A 427 39.67 -10.99 -6.91
N PHE A 428 38.94 -10.79 -5.82
CA PHE A 428 38.09 -9.61 -5.61
C PHE A 428 38.90 -8.33 -5.70
N THR A 429 40.03 -8.24 -4.99
CA THR A 429 40.91 -7.07 -4.98
C THR A 429 41.46 -6.79 -6.39
N SER A 430 41.90 -7.84 -7.09
CA SER A 430 42.41 -7.72 -8.46
C SER A 430 41.35 -7.19 -9.42
N GLN A 431 40.12 -7.71 -9.34
CA GLN A 431 39.00 -7.24 -10.17
C GLN A 431 38.58 -5.81 -9.81
N LEU A 432 38.57 -5.46 -8.53
CA LEU A 432 38.25 -4.12 -8.07
C LEU A 432 39.23 -3.08 -8.59
N LEU A 433 40.53 -3.40 -8.61
CA LEU A 433 41.56 -2.52 -9.19
C LEU A 433 41.37 -2.31 -10.69
N LEU A 434 41.05 -3.38 -11.44
CA LEU A 434 40.74 -3.28 -12.87
C LEU A 434 39.50 -2.44 -13.13
N TYR A 435 38.45 -2.62 -12.31
CA TYR A 435 37.20 -1.90 -12.40
C TYR A 435 37.40 -0.40 -12.10
N ASN A 436 38.00 -0.07 -10.96
CA ASN A 436 38.27 1.31 -10.54
C ASN A 436 39.23 2.02 -11.52
N GLY A 437 40.22 1.28 -12.03
CA GLY A 437 41.16 1.77 -13.05
C GLY A 437 40.55 1.93 -14.44
N LYS A 438 39.26 1.59 -14.64
CA LYS A 438 38.56 1.62 -15.92
C LYS A 438 39.31 0.85 -17.01
N SER A 439 39.86 -0.31 -16.63
CA SER A 439 40.66 -1.15 -17.53
C SER A 439 39.92 -1.40 -18.85
N SER A 440 40.63 -1.27 -19.97
CA SER A 440 40.09 -1.54 -21.30
C SER A 440 39.67 -3.00 -21.52
N THR A 441 40.09 -3.91 -20.64
CA THR A 441 39.63 -5.31 -20.62
C THR A 441 38.16 -5.43 -20.19
N LEU A 442 37.73 -4.59 -19.25
CA LEU A 442 36.35 -4.54 -18.75
C LEU A 442 35.51 -3.50 -19.52
N PHE A 443 36.08 -2.32 -19.75
CA PHE A 443 35.44 -1.19 -20.41
C PHE A 443 35.90 -1.03 -21.87
N ASN A 444 35.75 -2.10 -22.65
CA ASN A 444 35.97 -2.04 -24.09
C ASN A 444 34.89 -1.18 -24.78
N THR A 445 35.11 -0.86 -26.06
CA THR A 445 34.20 0.01 -26.82
C THR A 445 32.75 -0.49 -26.80
N LEU A 446 32.53 -1.80 -26.88
CA LEU A 446 31.19 -2.37 -26.88
C LEU A 446 30.52 -2.24 -25.51
N SER A 447 31.22 -2.58 -24.42
CA SER A 447 30.65 -2.49 -23.06
C SER A 447 30.33 -1.04 -22.67
N VAL A 448 31.17 -0.08 -23.05
CA VAL A 448 30.89 1.35 -22.84
C VAL A 448 29.68 1.83 -23.67
N LEU A 449 29.55 1.36 -24.92
CA LEU A 449 28.38 1.68 -25.76
C LEU A 449 27.09 1.07 -25.21
N MET A 450 27.14 -0.17 -24.73
CA MET A 450 25.98 -0.83 -24.11
C MET A 450 25.61 -0.16 -22.80
N MET A 451 26.59 0.21 -21.97
CA MET A 451 26.35 0.90 -20.70
C MET A 451 25.57 2.21 -20.91
N LYS A 452 25.87 2.97 -21.96
CA LYS A 452 25.16 4.22 -22.31
C LYS A 452 23.74 4.00 -22.86
N LYS A 453 23.41 2.79 -23.33
CA LYS A 453 22.11 2.47 -23.95
C LYS A 453 21.20 1.62 -23.07
N ALA A 454 21.77 0.81 -22.19
CA ALA A 454 21.07 -0.21 -21.41
C ALA A 454 20.79 0.21 -19.96
N HIS A 455 21.48 1.23 -19.44
CA HIS A 455 21.17 1.82 -18.15
C HIS A 455 20.26 3.05 -18.33
N PRO A 456 19.21 3.19 -17.49
CA PRO A 456 18.25 4.29 -17.54
C PRO A 456 18.87 5.66 -17.22
#